data_AF-A0A9D1YNQ0-F1
#
_entry.id   AF-A0A9D1YNQ0-F1
#
_cell.length_a   1.000
_cell.length_b   1.000
_cell.length_c   1.000
_cell.angle_alpha   90.00
_cell.angle_beta   90.00
_cell.angle_gamma   90.00
#
_symmetry.space_group_name_H-M   'P 1'
#
loop_
_entity.id
_entity.type
_entity.pdbx_description
1 polymer ?
#
loop_
_entity_poly.entity_id
_entity_poly.type
_entity_poly.pdbx_seq_one_letter_code
_entity_poly.pdbx_strand_id
1 'polypeptide(L)'
;MKKTQGSGSNPFLIVYHIIQGALIGLGAVLPGISGGVLAVVFGVYKPAMEFLSNPFARFKTHVPLLIPYGIGGVVGFLGIANLLAFFLEKYPDPSVCLFIGLITGMLPSLFREAGEKGRSAGSWISMAVCMVFIFVLLGALAWLNVTITPNFVWYLFCGFCLALSVIAPGMSFSTLLMPLGLYTPFVDGIGHLDFGVLIPGGIGALVTVICLAKAVNALFDHFYSIAFHGIIGIVIAATVMIIPFSGFASAGAAAVNLICIAVGIVLALLLDHFNSKVEVK
;
A
#
# COMPACT_ATOMS: atom_id res chain seq x y z
N MET A 1 -19.43 24.12 -36.72
CA MET A 1 -19.78 24.60 -35.37
C MET A 1 -20.31 23.41 -34.55
N LYS A 2 -19.44 22.78 -33.74
CA LYS A 2 -19.85 21.73 -32.79
C LYS A 2 -20.19 22.43 -31.47
N LYS A 3 -21.45 22.32 -31.04
CA LYS A 3 -21.99 22.90 -29.81
C LYS A 3 -21.13 22.47 -28.61
N THR A 4 -20.51 23.44 -27.95
CA THR A 4 -20.10 23.38 -26.55
C THR A 4 -21.34 23.13 -25.69
N GLN A 5 -21.58 21.87 -25.31
CA GLN A 5 -22.52 21.55 -24.24
C GLN A 5 -21.89 22.02 -22.92
N GLY A 6 -22.60 22.91 -22.22
CA GLY A 6 -22.21 23.43 -20.94
C GLY A 6 -22.03 22.31 -19.93
N SER A 7 -20.85 22.28 -19.30
CA SER A 7 -20.58 21.49 -18.10
C SER A 7 -21.33 22.11 -16.92
N GLY A 8 -22.64 21.87 -16.85
CA GLY A 8 -23.34 21.88 -15.57
C GLY A 8 -22.95 20.59 -14.86
N SER A 9 -22.00 20.66 -13.93
CA SER A 9 -21.55 19.50 -13.17
C SER A 9 -22.74 18.92 -12.39
N ASN A 10 -23.31 17.83 -12.89
CA ASN A 10 -24.47 17.18 -12.27
C ASN A 10 -24.08 16.76 -10.84
N PRO A 11 -24.77 17.26 -9.79
CA PRO A 11 -24.45 16.94 -8.40
C PRO A 11 -24.39 15.43 -8.13
N PHE A 12 -25.24 14.65 -8.82
CA PHE A 12 -25.24 13.19 -8.72
C PHE A 12 -23.95 12.55 -9.25
N LEU A 13 -23.37 13.10 -10.32
CA LEU A 13 -22.08 12.62 -10.86
C LEU A 13 -20.92 12.95 -9.91
N ILE A 14 -20.96 14.13 -9.26
CA ILE A 14 -19.94 14.51 -8.27
C ILE A 14 -19.99 13.55 -7.07
N VAL A 15 -21.18 13.30 -6.52
CA VAL A 15 -21.35 12.36 -5.40
C VAL A 15 -20.91 10.94 -5.79
N TYR A 16 -21.25 10.50 -6.99
CA TYR A 16 -20.81 9.20 -7.51
C TYR A 16 -19.28 9.08 -7.56
N HIS A 17 -18.59 10.10 -8.10
CA HIS A 17 -17.12 10.12 -8.13
C HIS A 17 -16.48 10.20 -6.74
N ILE A 18 -17.12 10.87 -5.78
CA ILE A 18 -16.68 10.88 -4.37
C ILE A 18 -16.77 9.48 -3.77
N ILE A 19 -17.86 8.74 -4.01
CA ILE A 19 -18.01 7.35 -3.54
C ILE A 19 -16.93 6.44 -4.17
N GLN A 20 -16.71 6.56 -5.48
CA GLN A 20 -15.63 5.84 -6.16
C GLN A 20 -14.26 6.18 -5.58
N GLY A 21 -14.00 7.46 -5.33
CA GLY A 21 -12.81 7.92 -4.62
C GLY A 21 -12.67 7.27 -3.26
N ALA A 22 -13.73 7.22 -2.45
CA ALA A 22 -13.70 6.62 -1.12
C ALA A 22 -13.35 5.13 -1.16
N LEU A 23 -13.86 4.39 -2.14
CA LEU A 23 -13.48 2.99 -2.35
C LEU A 23 -12.00 2.84 -2.74
N ILE A 24 -11.47 3.74 -3.60
CA ILE A 24 -10.03 3.77 -3.93
C ILE A 24 -9.19 4.04 -2.68
N GLY A 25 -9.58 5.03 -1.86
CA GLY A 25 -8.90 5.37 -0.61
C GLY A 25 -8.91 4.22 0.38
N LEU A 26 -10.04 3.53 0.53
CA LEU A 26 -10.16 2.33 1.36
C LEU A 26 -9.18 1.23 0.88
N GLY A 27 -9.14 1.00 -0.43
CA GLY A 27 -8.22 0.05 -1.04
C GLY A 27 -6.76 0.47 -0.98
N ALA A 28 -6.42 1.71 -0.61
CA ALA A 28 -5.03 2.13 -0.44
C ALA A 28 -4.49 1.85 0.98
N VAL A 29 -5.37 1.66 1.98
CA VAL A 29 -4.95 1.42 3.38
C VAL A 29 -4.82 -0.07 3.69
N LEU A 30 -5.71 -0.89 3.13
CA LEU A 30 -5.82 -2.31 3.44
C LEU A 30 -4.77 -3.14 2.68
N PRO A 31 -3.97 -3.98 3.36
CA PRO A 31 -3.04 -4.89 2.70
C PRO A 31 -3.80 -5.84 1.76
N GLY A 32 -3.32 -5.99 0.53
CA GLY A 32 -3.88 -6.93 -0.45
C GLY A 32 -5.13 -6.45 -1.19
N ILE A 33 -5.70 -5.29 -0.84
CA ILE A 33 -6.59 -4.55 -1.72
C ILE A 33 -5.73 -3.53 -2.46
N SER A 34 -5.85 -3.44 -3.79
CA SER A 34 -5.12 -2.43 -4.56
C SER A 34 -6.06 -1.28 -4.91
N GLY A 35 -5.88 -0.13 -4.26
CA GLY A 35 -6.53 1.12 -4.66
C GLY A 35 -6.28 1.46 -6.14
N GLY A 36 -5.12 1.05 -6.68
CA GLY A 36 -4.80 1.16 -8.11
C GLY A 36 -5.74 0.34 -9.02
N VAL A 37 -6.08 -0.89 -8.63
CA VAL A 37 -7.04 -1.71 -9.40
C VAL A 37 -8.43 -1.09 -9.36
N LEU A 38 -8.88 -0.62 -8.20
CA LEU A 38 -10.15 0.11 -8.09
C LEU A 38 -10.15 1.39 -8.95
N ALA A 39 -9.02 2.10 -9.00
CA ALA A 39 -8.85 3.25 -9.87
C ALA A 39 -8.96 2.90 -11.36
N VAL A 40 -8.48 1.72 -11.78
CA VAL A 40 -8.65 1.21 -13.14
C VAL A 40 -10.12 0.85 -13.41
N VAL A 41 -10.78 0.12 -12.51
CA VAL A 41 -12.20 -0.26 -12.61
C VAL A 41 -13.10 0.96 -12.75
N PHE A 42 -12.80 2.03 -12.01
CA PHE A 42 -13.56 3.28 -12.08
C PHE A 42 -13.11 4.22 -13.21
N GLY A 43 -12.12 3.83 -14.01
CA GLY A 43 -11.63 4.59 -15.17
C GLY A 43 -10.83 5.85 -14.83
N VAL A 44 -10.44 6.05 -13.57
CA VAL A 44 -9.71 7.23 -13.09
C VAL A 44 -8.19 7.06 -13.13
N TYR A 45 -7.71 5.82 -13.27
CA TYR A 45 -6.27 5.53 -13.33
C TYR A 45 -5.54 6.23 -14.49
N LYS A 46 -6.03 6.10 -15.73
CA LYS A 46 -5.42 6.75 -16.91
C LYS A 46 -5.35 8.28 -16.76
N PRO A 47 -6.46 8.98 -16.40
CA PRO A 47 -6.42 10.42 -16.10
C PRO A 47 -5.43 10.81 -14.99
N ALA A 48 -5.33 10.00 -13.92
CA ALA A 48 -4.40 10.26 -12.82
C ALA A 48 -2.93 10.14 -13.28
N MET A 49 -2.60 9.10 -14.05
CA MET A 49 -1.24 8.90 -14.58
C MET A 49 -0.85 9.96 -15.61
N GLU A 50 -1.77 10.35 -16.49
CA GLU A 50 -1.54 11.47 -17.42
C GLU A 50 -1.25 12.77 -16.69
N PHE A 51 -1.97 13.05 -15.60
CA PHE A 51 -1.69 14.20 -14.75
C PHE A 51 -0.31 14.10 -14.07
N LEU A 52 0.03 12.96 -13.48
CA LEU A 52 1.32 12.75 -12.82
C LEU A 52 2.52 12.84 -13.78
N SER A 53 2.35 12.43 -15.04
CA SER A 53 3.41 12.49 -16.05
C SER A 53 3.74 13.91 -16.52
N ASN A 54 2.75 14.82 -16.54
CA ASN A 54 2.93 16.22 -16.97
C ASN A 54 2.04 17.17 -16.15
N PRO A 55 2.33 17.36 -14.85
CA PRO A 55 1.43 18.02 -13.91
C PRO A 55 1.18 19.48 -14.27
N PHE A 56 2.20 20.22 -14.71
CA PHE A 56 2.08 21.63 -15.08
C PHE A 56 1.28 21.84 -16.38
N ALA A 57 1.41 20.95 -17.35
CA ALA A 57 0.73 21.07 -18.65
C ALA A 57 -0.72 20.56 -18.61
N ARG A 58 -1.01 19.55 -17.75
CA ARG A 58 -2.33 18.91 -17.64
C ARG A 58 -3.16 19.39 -16.46
N PHE A 59 -2.67 20.36 -15.68
CA PHE A 59 -3.33 20.87 -14.48
C PHE A 59 -4.78 21.30 -14.73
N LYS A 60 -5.02 22.18 -15.71
CA LYS A 60 -6.35 22.75 -15.95
C LYS A 60 -7.35 21.76 -16.56
N THR A 61 -6.88 20.65 -17.13
CA THR A 61 -7.74 19.66 -17.81
C THR A 61 -8.07 18.46 -16.92
N HIS A 62 -7.11 17.96 -16.14
CA HIS A 62 -7.28 16.73 -15.36
C HIS A 62 -7.63 16.99 -13.90
N VAL A 63 -7.16 18.09 -13.28
CA VAL A 63 -7.42 18.38 -11.86
C VAL A 63 -8.93 18.51 -11.55
N PRO A 64 -9.76 19.22 -12.35
CA PRO A 64 -11.20 19.31 -12.07
C PRO A 64 -11.91 17.95 -12.10
N LEU A 65 -11.43 17.01 -12.92
CA LEU A 65 -11.95 15.65 -13.00
C LEU A 65 -11.50 14.81 -11.80
N LEU A 66 -10.26 15.00 -11.34
CA LEU A 66 -9.66 14.22 -10.25
C LEU A 66 -10.07 14.70 -8.86
N ILE A 67 -10.48 15.96 -8.69
CA ILE A 67 -10.84 16.54 -7.38
C ILE A 67 -11.91 15.70 -6.65
N PRO A 68 -13.06 15.33 -7.25
CA PRO A 68 -14.08 14.52 -6.57
C PRO A 68 -13.54 13.16 -6.10
N TYR A 69 -12.72 12.49 -6.92
CA TYR A 69 -12.06 11.25 -6.56
C TYR A 69 -11.02 11.44 -5.45
N GLY A 70 -10.28 12.55 -5.47
CA GLY A 70 -9.31 12.90 -4.43
C GLY A 70 -9.97 13.19 -3.09
N ILE A 71 -11.07 13.95 -3.08
CA ILE A 71 -11.88 14.19 -1.87
C ILE A 71 -12.42 12.86 -1.35
N GLY A 72 -13.04 12.06 -2.22
CA GLY A 72 -13.49 10.72 -1.89
C GLY A 72 -12.37 9.88 -1.30
N GLY A 73 -11.20 9.83 -1.95
CA GLY A 73 -10.03 9.07 -1.54
C GLY A 73 -9.53 9.45 -0.17
N VAL A 74 -9.43 10.75 0.12
CA VAL A 74 -9.08 11.24 1.46
C VAL A 74 -10.14 10.80 2.47
N VAL A 75 -11.43 11.00 2.18
CA VAL A 75 -12.53 10.60 3.10
C VAL A 75 -12.52 9.08 3.36
N GLY A 76 -12.36 8.27 2.32
CA GLY A 76 -12.32 6.81 2.42
C GLY A 76 -11.08 6.32 3.16
N PHE A 77 -9.92 6.91 2.88
CA PHE A 77 -8.68 6.63 3.60
C PHE A 77 -8.82 6.96 5.08
N LEU A 78 -9.27 8.16 5.43
CA LEU A 78 -9.45 8.61 6.82
C LEU A 78 -10.51 7.79 7.56
N GLY A 79 -11.61 7.49 6.88
CA GLY A 79 -12.71 6.71 7.45
C GLY A 79 -12.29 5.30 7.84
N ILE A 80 -11.50 4.63 7.00
CA ILE A 80 -10.99 3.29 7.30
C ILE A 80 -9.75 3.32 8.21
N ALA A 81 -8.93 4.36 8.14
CA ALA A 81 -7.71 4.48 8.94
C ALA A 81 -8.01 4.43 10.44
N ASN A 82 -9.01 5.19 10.92
CA ASN A 82 -9.43 5.16 12.33
C ASN A 82 -9.96 3.79 12.75
N LEU A 83 -10.73 3.14 11.88
CA LEU A 83 -11.26 1.80 12.17
C LEU A 83 -10.12 0.78 12.27
N LEU A 84 -9.13 0.86 11.38
CA LEU A 84 -7.98 -0.03 11.40
C LEU A 84 -7.08 0.23 12.60
N ALA A 85 -6.81 1.49 12.93
CA ALA A 85 -6.10 1.86 14.16
C ALA A 85 -6.80 1.27 15.39
N PHE A 86 -8.12 1.43 15.49
CA PHE A 86 -8.91 0.83 16.57
C PHE A 86 -8.73 -0.69 16.68
N PHE A 87 -8.79 -1.42 15.57
CA PHE A 87 -8.60 -2.87 15.59
C PHE A 87 -7.17 -3.28 15.95
N LEU A 88 -6.16 -2.56 15.45
CA LEU A 88 -4.75 -2.81 15.74
C LEU A 88 -4.41 -2.52 17.21
N GLU A 89 -5.05 -1.55 17.83
CA GLU A 89 -4.88 -1.24 19.25
C GLU A 89 -5.68 -2.18 20.16
N LYS A 90 -6.95 -2.45 19.80
CA LYS A 90 -7.85 -3.25 20.63
C LYS A 90 -7.58 -4.75 20.53
N TYR A 91 -7.18 -5.21 19.34
CA TYR A 91 -6.96 -6.62 18.99
C TYR A 91 -5.66 -6.76 18.17
N PRO A 92 -4.47 -6.51 18.77
CA PRO A 92 -3.20 -6.47 18.05
C PRO A 92 -2.87 -7.81 17.37
N ASP A 93 -2.85 -8.93 18.12
CA ASP A 93 -2.47 -10.23 17.55
C ASP A 93 -3.42 -10.68 16.43
N PRO A 94 -4.77 -10.67 16.61
CA PRO A 94 -5.69 -11.05 15.55
C PRO A 94 -5.60 -10.15 14.30
N SER A 95 -5.42 -8.84 14.49
CA SER A 95 -5.31 -7.88 13.39
C SER A 95 -4.03 -8.08 12.59
N VAL A 96 -2.89 -8.27 13.28
CA VAL A 96 -1.61 -8.61 12.65
C VAL A 96 -1.71 -9.95 11.91
N CYS A 97 -2.33 -10.96 12.52
CA CYS A 97 -2.56 -12.26 11.90
C CYS A 97 -3.44 -12.18 10.63
N LEU A 98 -4.49 -11.35 10.64
CA LEU A 98 -5.28 -11.06 9.45
C LEU A 98 -4.42 -10.44 8.34
N PHE A 99 -3.55 -9.50 8.70
CA PHE A 99 -2.65 -8.83 7.74
C PHE A 99 -1.60 -9.78 7.17
N ILE A 100 -1.01 -10.65 8.00
CA ILE A 100 -0.13 -11.73 7.54
C ILE A 100 -0.86 -12.62 6.55
N GLY A 101 -2.12 -12.99 6.85
CA GLY A 101 -2.96 -13.76 5.94
C GLY A 101 -3.18 -13.06 4.60
N LEU A 102 -3.52 -11.77 4.62
CA LEU A 102 -3.70 -10.95 3.41
C LEU A 102 -2.42 -10.87 2.57
N ILE A 103 -1.27 -10.62 3.20
CA ILE A 103 0.03 -10.53 2.52
C ILE A 103 0.39 -11.89 1.92
N THR A 104 0.25 -12.97 2.69
CA THR A 104 0.57 -14.34 2.25
C THR A 104 -0.32 -14.78 1.09
N GLY A 105 -1.62 -14.47 1.15
CA GLY A 105 -2.57 -14.77 0.07
C GLY A 105 -2.27 -14.01 -1.23
N MET A 106 -1.56 -12.88 -1.16
CA MET A 106 -1.11 -12.10 -2.32
C MET A 106 0.27 -12.50 -2.85
N LEU A 107 1.03 -13.34 -2.12
CA LEU A 107 2.34 -13.79 -2.62
C LEU A 107 2.26 -14.49 -3.99
N PRO A 108 1.29 -15.37 -4.28
CA PRO A 108 1.18 -16.02 -5.59
C PRO A 108 1.06 -15.02 -6.75
N SER A 109 0.25 -13.96 -6.59
CA SER A 109 0.09 -12.94 -7.61
C SER A 109 1.34 -12.07 -7.75
N LEU A 110 2.03 -11.79 -6.65
CA LEU A 110 3.32 -11.09 -6.67
C LEU A 110 4.39 -11.91 -7.40
N PHE A 111 4.45 -13.24 -7.19
CA PHE A 111 5.34 -14.13 -7.94
C PHE A 111 4.98 -14.27 -9.42
N ARG A 112 3.67 -14.17 -9.76
CA ARG A 112 3.19 -14.11 -11.14
C ARG A 112 3.68 -12.83 -11.83
N GLU A 113 3.43 -11.68 -11.21
CA GLU A 113 3.87 -10.35 -11.67
C GLU A 113 5.40 -10.31 -11.85
N ALA A 114 6.16 -10.77 -10.85
CA ALA A 114 7.61 -10.82 -10.90
C ALA A 114 8.17 -11.65 -12.07
N GLY A 115 7.39 -12.61 -12.57
CA GLY A 115 7.74 -13.48 -13.68
C GLY A 115 7.36 -12.97 -15.07
N GLU A 116 6.65 -11.84 -15.19
CA GLU A 116 6.09 -11.38 -16.47
C GLU A 116 7.15 -11.13 -17.54
N LYS A 117 8.30 -10.55 -17.15
CA LYS A 117 9.44 -10.33 -18.06
C LYS A 117 10.50 -11.45 -17.98
N GLY A 118 10.08 -12.65 -17.58
CA GLY A 118 10.96 -13.81 -17.38
C GLY A 118 11.65 -13.83 -16.01
N ARG A 119 12.39 -14.92 -15.75
CA ARG A 119 13.13 -15.12 -14.49
C ARG A 119 14.57 -15.48 -14.80
N SER A 120 15.51 -14.78 -14.18
CA SER A 120 16.96 -15.03 -14.33
C SER A 120 17.56 -15.54 -13.02
N ALA A 121 18.77 -16.11 -13.06
CA ALA A 121 19.52 -16.45 -11.85
C ALA A 121 19.70 -15.23 -10.93
N GLY A 122 19.94 -14.05 -11.52
CA GLY A 122 20.01 -12.78 -10.79
C GLY A 122 18.71 -12.39 -10.07
N SER A 123 17.56 -12.86 -10.54
CA SER A 123 16.26 -12.59 -9.91
C SER A 123 16.13 -13.34 -8.58
N TRP A 124 16.48 -14.62 -8.57
CA TRP A 124 16.50 -15.44 -7.35
C TRP A 124 17.58 -14.98 -6.36
N ILE A 125 18.75 -14.56 -6.86
CA ILE A 125 19.80 -13.97 -6.04
C ILE A 125 19.30 -12.67 -5.39
N SER A 126 18.65 -11.79 -6.14
CA SER A 126 18.05 -10.55 -5.63
C SER A 126 17.05 -10.83 -4.51
N MET A 127 16.13 -11.78 -4.71
CA MET A 127 15.19 -12.21 -3.68
C MET A 127 15.90 -12.64 -2.40
N ALA A 128 16.88 -13.54 -2.52
CA ALA A 128 17.61 -14.06 -1.36
C ALA A 128 18.40 -12.97 -0.65
N VAL A 129 19.09 -12.10 -1.38
CA VAL A 129 19.88 -10.99 -0.82
C VAL A 129 18.98 -10.01 -0.08
N CYS A 130 17.89 -9.55 -0.71
CA CYS A 130 16.95 -8.64 -0.08
C CYS A 130 16.27 -9.26 1.14
N MET A 131 15.89 -10.54 1.07
CA MET A 131 15.30 -11.28 2.19
C MET A 131 16.26 -11.37 3.37
N VAL A 132 17.50 -11.81 3.14
CA VAL A 132 18.54 -11.91 4.18
C VAL A 132 18.86 -10.54 4.75
N PHE A 133 18.99 -9.51 3.91
CA PHE A 133 19.25 -8.14 4.35
C PHE A 133 18.16 -7.66 5.31
N ILE A 134 16.89 -7.82 4.96
CA ILE A 134 15.77 -7.39 5.82
C ILE A 134 15.68 -8.22 7.10
N PHE A 135 15.92 -9.54 7.03
CA PHE A 135 15.97 -10.37 8.24
C PHE A 135 17.09 -9.95 9.19
N VAL A 136 18.29 -9.72 8.67
CA VAL A 136 19.43 -9.27 9.48
C VAL A 136 19.13 -7.88 10.06
N LEU A 137 18.60 -6.96 9.26
CA LEU A 137 18.26 -5.61 9.71
C LEU A 137 17.21 -5.61 10.82
N LEU A 138 16.04 -6.22 10.57
CA LEU A 138 14.93 -6.23 11.53
C LEU A 138 15.26 -7.10 12.75
N GLY A 139 15.94 -8.23 12.56
CA GLY A 139 16.40 -9.09 13.64
C GLY A 139 17.43 -8.41 14.54
N ALA A 140 18.37 -7.65 13.95
CA ALA A 140 19.32 -6.85 14.73
C ALA A 140 18.62 -5.74 15.52
N LEU A 141 17.67 -5.02 14.90
CA LEU A 141 16.88 -4.00 15.60
C LEU A 141 16.10 -4.58 16.79
N ALA A 142 15.49 -5.76 16.60
CA ALA A 142 14.77 -6.47 17.65
C ALA A 142 15.71 -6.93 18.78
N TRP A 143 16.87 -7.51 18.46
CA TRP A 143 17.84 -7.96 19.46
C TRP A 143 18.42 -6.79 20.26
N LEU A 144 18.76 -5.69 19.58
CA LEU A 144 19.27 -4.49 20.23
C LEU A 144 18.20 -3.75 21.05
N ASN A 145 16.95 -4.23 21.09
CA ASN A 145 15.82 -3.59 21.76
C ASN A 145 15.69 -2.11 21.38
N VAL A 146 15.99 -1.77 20.11
CA VAL A 146 15.86 -0.40 19.63
C VAL A 146 14.38 -0.11 19.51
N THR A 147 13.83 0.57 20.53
CA THR A 147 12.47 1.07 20.48
C THR A 147 12.41 2.23 19.50
N ILE A 148 11.81 1.99 18.33
CA ILE A 148 11.58 3.02 17.34
C ILE A 148 10.46 3.93 17.86
N THR A 149 10.83 5.04 18.48
CA THR A 149 9.88 6.06 18.94
C THR A 149 9.43 6.90 17.74
N PRO A 150 8.13 6.97 17.43
CA PRO A 150 7.63 7.82 16.35
C PRO A 150 8.05 9.27 16.57
N ASN A 151 8.68 9.86 15.56
CA ASN A 151 9.10 11.25 15.56
C ASN A 151 9.09 11.79 14.14
N PHE A 152 9.40 13.07 13.97
CA PHE A 152 9.42 13.74 12.68
C PHE A 152 10.19 12.95 11.60
N VAL A 153 11.37 12.41 11.92
CA VAL A 153 12.20 11.65 10.97
C VAL A 153 11.56 10.31 10.60
N TRP A 154 11.02 9.59 11.57
CA TRP A 154 10.32 8.33 11.29
C TRP A 154 9.04 8.54 10.49
N TYR A 155 8.34 9.66 10.68
CA TYR A 155 7.19 10.00 9.85
C TYR A 155 7.58 10.45 8.44
N LEU A 156 8.75 11.09 8.24
CA LEU A 156 9.31 11.27 6.89
C LEU A 156 9.54 9.91 6.21
N PHE A 157 10.08 8.92 6.96
CA PHE A 157 10.27 7.55 6.45
C PHE A 157 8.94 6.85 6.15
N CYS A 158 7.90 7.04 6.99
CA CYS A 158 6.56 6.53 6.71
C CYS A 158 5.99 7.11 5.41
N GLY A 159 6.17 8.41 5.18
CA GLY A 159 5.82 9.08 3.92
C GLY A 159 6.57 8.50 2.72
N PHE A 160 7.86 8.22 2.88
CA PHE A 160 8.67 7.53 1.87
C PHE A 160 8.13 6.14 1.54
N CYS A 161 7.83 5.30 2.54
CA CYS A 161 7.24 3.98 2.33
C CYS A 161 5.88 4.06 1.65
N LEU A 162 5.05 5.04 2.04
CA LEU A 162 3.75 5.29 1.41
C LEU A 162 3.92 5.69 -0.06
N ALA A 163 4.82 6.61 -0.39
CA ALA A 163 5.09 6.97 -1.79
C ALA A 163 5.66 5.80 -2.60
N LEU A 164 6.57 5.02 -2.02
CA LEU A 164 7.09 3.81 -2.66
C LEU A 164 5.99 2.79 -2.93
N SER A 165 5.01 2.61 -2.05
CA SER A 165 3.88 1.70 -2.29
C SER A 165 3.00 2.09 -3.48
N VAL A 166 2.98 3.38 -3.81
CA VAL A 166 2.24 3.91 -4.96
C VAL A 166 3.07 3.78 -6.25
N ILE A 167 4.39 3.98 -6.17
CA ILE A 167 5.29 3.96 -7.34
C ILE A 167 5.67 2.53 -7.73
N ALA A 168 5.99 1.69 -6.75
CA ALA A 168 6.44 0.32 -6.94
C ALA A 168 5.26 -0.66 -6.77
N PRO A 169 4.77 -1.26 -7.87
CA PRO A 169 3.65 -2.20 -7.82
C PRO A 169 3.96 -3.40 -6.91
N GLY A 170 2.95 -3.83 -6.14
CA GLY A 170 3.04 -5.03 -5.28
C GLY A 170 3.64 -4.80 -3.89
N MET A 171 4.11 -3.60 -3.55
CA MET A 171 4.59 -3.23 -2.21
C MET A 171 3.49 -2.49 -1.46
N SER A 172 2.91 -3.07 -0.41
CA SER A 172 2.07 -2.30 0.53
C SER A 172 2.96 -1.62 1.57
N PHE A 173 2.79 -0.33 1.84
CA PHE A 173 3.60 0.34 2.87
C PHE A 173 3.43 -0.28 4.27
N SER A 174 2.29 -0.94 4.52
CA SER A 174 2.05 -1.69 5.76
C SER A 174 3.06 -2.81 5.99
N THR A 175 3.57 -3.46 4.93
CA THR A 175 4.54 -4.56 5.07
C THR A 175 5.86 -4.07 5.64
N LEU A 176 6.27 -2.84 5.30
CA LEU A 176 7.51 -2.24 5.78
C LEU A 176 7.36 -1.59 7.16
N LEU A 177 6.24 -0.93 7.42
CA LEU A 177 6.06 -0.13 8.64
C LEU A 177 5.65 -0.96 9.86
N MET A 178 4.94 -2.07 9.68
CA MET A 178 4.48 -2.85 10.83
C MET A 178 5.61 -3.54 11.60
N PRO A 179 6.61 -4.19 10.98
CA PRO A 179 7.73 -4.76 11.72
C PRO A 179 8.55 -3.72 12.51
N LEU A 180 8.49 -2.46 12.10
CA LEU A 180 9.14 -1.32 12.76
C LEU A 180 8.27 -0.70 13.86
N GLY A 181 7.03 -1.16 14.06
CA GLY A 181 6.07 -0.57 15.00
C GLY A 181 5.56 0.81 14.59
N LEU A 182 5.80 1.23 13.34
CA LEU A 182 5.45 2.57 12.85
C LEU A 182 4.09 2.62 12.17
N TYR A 183 3.53 1.48 11.76
CA TYR A 183 2.28 1.44 11.00
C TYR A 183 1.09 1.98 11.80
N THR A 184 0.83 1.43 12.99
CA THR A 184 -0.30 1.86 13.84
C THR A 184 -0.25 3.35 14.18
N PRO A 185 0.85 3.93 14.73
CA PRO A 185 0.89 5.35 15.04
C PRO A 185 0.83 6.25 13.80
N PHE A 186 1.27 5.75 12.63
CA PHE A 186 1.15 6.50 11.38
C PHE A 186 -0.30 6.54 10.88
N VAL A 187 -0.98 5.39 10.85
CA VAL A 187 -2.39 5.29 10.42
C VAL A 187 -3.32 6.01 11.39
N ASP A 188 -3.09 5.88 12.69
CA ASP A 188 -3.85 6.58 13.73
C ASP A 188 -3.69 8.11 13.62
N GLY A 189 -2.45 8.60 13.49
CA GLY A 189 -2.19 10.02 13.31
C GLY A 189 -2.80 10.59 12.03
N ILE A 190 -2.81 9.82 10.93
CA ILE A 190 -3.54 10.23 9.72
C ILE A 190 -5.03 10.28 10.00
N GLY A 191 -5.61 9.25 10.62
CA GLY A 191 -7.04 9.14 10.92
C GLY A 191 -7.57 10.28 11.80
N HIS A 192 -6.76 10.74 12.76
CA HIS A 192 -7.08 11.88 13.64
C HIS A 192 -6.66 13.24 13.09
N LEU A 193 -6.14 13.30 11.86
CA LEU A 193 -5.62 14.51 11.23
C LEU A 193 -4.53 15.20 12.06
N ASP A 194 -3.67 14.42 12.71
CA ASP A 194 -2.53 14.94 13.46
C ASP A 194 -1.50 15.54 12.49
N PHE A 195 -1.37 16.87 12.52
CA PHE A 195 -0.39 17.60 11.71
C PHE A 195 1.06 17.20 12.01
N GLY A 196 1.35 16.69 13.22
CA GLY A 196 2.64 16.12 13.60
C GLY A 196 2.99 14.85 12.82
N VAL A 197 1.99 14.16 12.25
CA VAL A 197 2.16 12.98 11.39
C VAL A 197 1.96 13.34 9.91
N LEU A 198 0.92 14.10 9.60
CA LEU A 198 0.55 14.48 8.23
C LEU A 198 1.61 15.34 7.55
N ILE A 199 2.20 16.32 8.26
CA ILE A 199 3.22 17.20 7.67
C ILE A 199 4.49 16.41 7.32
N PRO A 200 5.16 15.71 8.26
CA PRO A 200 6.34 14.93 7.89
C PRO A 200 6.02 13.79 6.93
N GLY A 201 4.90 13.08 7.10
CA GLY A 201 4.47 12.05 6.15
C GLY A 201 4.28 12.60 4.74
N GLY A 202 3.60 13.75 4.61
CA GLY A 202 3.39 14.44 3.35
C GLY A 202 4.69 14.92 2.70
N ILE A 203 5.59 15.51 3.48
CA ILE A 203 6.93 15.93 3.00
C ILE A 203 7.72 14.71 2.52
N GLY A 204 7.77 13.64 3.30
CA GLY A 204 8.48 12.41 2.95
C GLY A 204 7.95 11.79 1.65
N ALA A 205 6.62 11.73 1.52
CA ALA A 205 5.98 11.25 0.30
C ALA A 205 6.30 12.15 -0.91
N LEU A 206 6.16 13.47 -0.76
CA LEU A 206 6.41 14.43 -1.84
C LEU A 206 7.86 14.40 -2.33
N VAL A 207 8.82 14.41 -1.40
CA VAL A 207 10.25 14.33 -1.73
C VAL A 207 10.55 13.02 -2.45
N THR A 208 9.98 11.91 -1.99
CA THR A 208 10.15 10.60 -2.63
C THR A 208 9.62 10.58 -4.06
N VAL A 209 8.40 11.11 -4.28
CA VAL A 209 7.83 11.21 -5.63
C VAL A 209 8.69 12.08 -6.53
N ILE A 210 9.17 13.23 -6.07
CA ILE A 210 9.97 14.16 -6.89
C ILE A 210 11.36 13.57 -7.21
N CYS A 211 12.05 13.03 -6.21
CA CYS A 211 13.45 12.63 -6.33
C CYS A 211 13.63 11.21 -6.85
N LEU A 212 12.75 10.28 -6.46
CA LEU A 212 12.97 8.85 -6.67
C LEU A 212 12.05 8.23 -7.71
N ALA A 213 10.92 8.85 -8.09
CA ALA A 213 10.00 8.24 -9.05
C ALA A 213 10.67 7.88 -10.38
N LYS A 214 11.54 8.77 -10.90
CA LYS A 214 12.30 8.50 -12.14
C LYS A 214 13.29 7.34 -11.97
N ALA A 215 13.98 7.27 -10.84
CA ALA A 215 14.96 6.23 -10.56
C ALA A 215 14.28 4.87 -10.39
N VAL A 216 13.15 4.82 -9.69
CA VAL A 216 12.34 3.62 -9.51
C VAL A 216 11.77 3.16 -10.85
N ASN A 217 11.23 4.07 -11.67
CA ASN A 217 10.77 3.72 -13.02
C ASN A 217 11.90 3.15 -13.88
N ALA A 218 13.07 3.80 -13.90
CA ALA A 218 14.23 3.29 -14.64
C ALA A 218 14.68 1.89 -14.14
N LEU A 219 14.59 1.63 -12.84
CA LEU A 219 14.87 0.31 -12.26
C LEU A 219 13.89 -0.75 -12.78
N PHE A 220 12.59 -0.44 -12.82
CA PHE A 220 11.58 -1.38 -13.34
C PHE A 220 11.61 -1.52 -14.87
N ASP A 221 12.09 -0.52 -15.59
CA ASP A 221 12.26 -0.60 -17.04
C ASP A 221 13.43 -1.52 -17.43
N HIS A 222 14.58 -1.39 -16.75
CA HIS A 222 15.79 -2.13 -17.09
C HIS A 222 15.98 -3.44 -16.30
N PHE A 223 15.49 -3.50 -15.06
CA PHE A 223 15.74 -4.60 -14.11
C PHE A 223 14.44 -5.16 -13.50
N TYR A 224 13.33 -5.11 -14.23
CA TYR A 224 12.00 -5.53 -13.79
C TYR A 224 11.99 -6.80 -12.93
N SER A 225 12.50 -7.92 -13.47
CA SER A 225 12.46 -9.21 -12.78
C SER A 225 13.30 -9.22 -11.50
N ILE A 226 14.48 -8.59 -11.53
CA ILE A 226 15.39 -8.49 -10.38
C ILE A 226 14.76 -7.63 -9.27
N ALA A 227 14.14 -6.50 -9.63
CA ALA A 227 13.49 -5.59 -8.68
C ALA A 227 12.27 -6.24 -8.01
N PHE A 228 11.38 -6.87 -8.79
CA PHE A 228 10.21 -7.56 -8.25
C PHE A 228 10.56 -8.75 -7.36
N HIS A 229 11.54 -9.56 -7.74
CA HIS A 229 11.99 -10.66 -6.88
C HIS A 229 12.65 -10.14 -5.60
N GLY A 230 13.36 -9.01 -5.67
CA GLY A 230 13.86 -8.31 -4.48
C GLY A 230 12.72 -7.88 -3.53
N ILE A 231 11.66 -7.28 -4.08
CA ILE A 231 10.43 -6.92 -3.35
C ILE A 231 9.81 -8.14 -2.67
N ILE A 232 9.68 -9.26 -3.37
CA ILE A 232 9.18 -10.51 -2.79
C ILE A 232 10.03 -10.92 -1.58
N GLY A 233 11.36 -10.86 -1.70
CA GLY A 233 12.27 -11.17 -0.60
C GLY A 233 12.05 -10.28 0.62
N ILE A 234 11.89 -8.97 0.40
CA ILE A 234 11.56 -7.99 1.46
C ILE A 234 10.22 -8.33 2.12
N VAL A 235 9.18 -8.57 1.32
CA VAL A 235 7.83 -8.86 1.82
C VAL A 235 7.82 -10.14 2.64
N ILE A 236 8.48 -11.22 2.18
CA ILE A 236 8.58 -12.48 2.93
C ILE A 236 9.28 -12.24 4.27
N ALA A 237 10.44 -11.57 4.25
CA ALA A 237 11.20 -11.32 5.48
C ALA A 237 10.40 -10.48 6.49
N ALA A 238 9.79 -9.38 6.03
CA ALA A 238 8.96 -8.52 6.85
C ALA A 238 7.73 -9.25 7.43
N THR A 239 7.08 -10.10 6.62
CA THR A 239 5.91 -10.88 7.04
C THR A 239 6.24 -11.93 8.10
N VAL A 240 7.44 -12.51 8.05
CA VAL A 240 7.90 -13.44 9.08
C VAL A 240 8.25 -12.69 10.37
N MET A 241 8.89 -11.52 10.26
CA MET A 241 9.32 -10.73 11.43
C MET A 241 8.17 -10.13 12.25
N ILE A 242 7.00 -9.93 11.64
CA ILE A 242 5.81 -9.38 12.33
C ILE A 242 4.96 -10.47 13.02
N ILE A 243 5.28 -11.76 12.90
CA ILE A 243 4.47 -12.83 13.52
C ILE A 243 4.40 -12.62 15.05
N PRO A 244 3.20 -12.46 15.65
CA PRO A 244 3.06 -12.23 17.08
C PRO A 244 3.14 -13.56 17.83
N PHE A 245 4.34 -14.12 17.99
CA PHE A 245 4.55 -15.45 18.59
C PHE A 245 3.90 -15.61 19.98
N SER A 246 3.86 -14.54 20.78
CA SER A 246 3.16 -14.51 22.07
C SER A 246 1.65 -14.75 21.96
N GLY A 247 1.03 -14.30 20.87
CA GLY A 247 -0.39 -14.49 20.60
C GLY A 247 -0.78 -15.95 20.33
N PHE A 248 0.20 -16.84 20.11
CA PHE A 248 -0.02 -18.27 19.90
C PHE A 248 0.22 -19.12 21.15
N ALA A 249 0.55 -18.50 22.29
CA ALA A 249 0.89 -19.22 23.52
C ALA A 249 -0.30 -19.94 24.18
N SER A 250 -1.54 -19.47 23.96
CA SER A 250 -2.76 -20.11 24.46
C SER A 250 -3.55 -20.74 23.33
N ALA A 251 -4.14 -21.92 23.55
CA ALA A 251 -4.90 -22.64 22.53
C ALA A 251 -6.08 -21.83 21.97
N GLY A 252 -6.76 -21.07 22.83
CA GLY A 252 -7.87 -20.20 22.43
C GLY A 252 -7.42 -19.03 21.55
N ALA A 253 -6.37 -18.30 21.96
CA ALA A 253 -5.83 -17.20 21.15
C ALA A 253 -5.19 -17.71 19.84
N ALA A 254 -4.49 -18.85 19.89
CA ALA A 254 -3.95 -19.49 18.71
C ALA A 254 -5.04 -19.86 17.70
N ALA A 255 -6.18 -20.40 18.14
CA ALA A 255 -7.30 -20.71 17.26
C ALA A 255 -7.85 -19.45 16.57
N VAL A 256 -8.06 -18.36 17.31
CA VAL A 256 -8.50 -17.06 16.76
C VAL A 256 -7.50 -16.53 15.74
N ASN A 257 -6.21 -16.53 16.08
CA ASN A 257 -5.14 -16.03 15.21
C ASN A 257 -5.00 -16.86 13.92
N LEU A 258 -5.12 -18.18 14.01
CA LEU A 258 -5.14 -19.07 12.85
C LEU A 258 -6.37 -18.83 11.96
N ILE A 259 -7.54 -18.59 12.57
CA ILE A 259 -8.75 -18.21 11.82
C ILE A 259 -8.52 -16.87 11.11
N CYS A 260 -7.95 -15.87 11.78
CA CYS A 260 -7.64 -14.58 11.17
C CYS A 260 -6.66 -14.72 9.98
N ILE A 261 -5.61 -15.53 10.11
CA ILE A 261 -4.71 -15.85 8.99
C ILE A 261 -5.49 -16.50 7.84
N ALA A 262 -6.30 -17.52 8.13
CA ALA A 262 -7.06 -18.23 7.11
C ALA A 262 -8.06 -17.31 6.39
N VAL A 263 -8.79 -16.48 7.14
CA VAL A 263 -9.69 -15.46 6.59
C VAL A 263 -8.92 -14.47 5.73
N GLY A 264 -7.78 -13.99 6.19
CA GLY A 264 -6.93 -13.08 5.40
C GLY A 264 -6.47 -13.69 4.09
N ILE A 265 -6.01 -14.96 4.11
CA ILE A 265 -5.60 -15.68 2.90
C ILE A 265 -6.78 -15.82 1.93
N VAL A 266 -7.94 -16.26 2.43
CA VAL A 266 -9.14 -16.44 1.59
C VAL A 266 -9.58 -15.11 0.98
N LEU A 267 -9.62 -14.03 1.76
CA LEU A 267 -9.97 -12.70 1.27
C LEU A 267 -8.99 -12.24 0.18
N ALA A 268 -7.69 -12.37 0.41
CA ALA A 268 -6.67 -12.01 -0.58
C ALA A 268 -6.79 -12.82 -1.87
N LEU A 269 -7.03 -14.13 -1.78
CA LEU A 269 -7.21 -14.98 -2.96
C LEU A 269 -8.50 -14.65 -3.72
N LEU A 270 -9.60 -14.34 -3.01
CA LEU A 270 -10.84 -13.89 -3.64
C LEU A 270 -10.65 -12.54 -4.35
N LEU A 271 -9.89 -11.63 -3.74
CA LEU A 271 -9.54 -10.34 -4.34
C LEU A 271 -8.64 -10.52 -5.56
N ASP A 272 -7.61 -11.37 -5.50
CA ASP A 272 -6.76 -11.66 -6.65
C ASP A 272 -7.55 -12.29 -7.80
N HIS A 273 -8.47 -13.21 -7.48
CA HIS A 273 -9.37 -13.79 -8.46
C HIS A 273 -10.31 -12.76 -9.09
N PHE A 274 -10.82 -11.82 -8.30
CA PHE A 274 -11.63 -10.72 -8.82
C PHE A 274 -10.80 -9.81 -9.73
N ASN A 275 -9.60 -9.44 -9.30
CA ASN A 275 -8.70 -8.54 -10.03
C ASN A 275 -8.23 -9.17 -11.35
N SER A 276 -7.91 -10.47 -11.36
CA SER A 276 -7.49 -11.18 -12.59
C SER A 276 -8.60 -11.28 -13.65
N LYS A 277 -9.89 -11.11 -13.27
CA LYS A 277 -11.01 -11.05 -14.22
C LYS A 277 -11.26 -9.67 -14.81
N VAL A 278 -10.73 -8.63 -14.18
CA VAL A 278 -10.80 -7.27 -14.70
C VAL A 278 -9.67 -7.13 -15.71
N GLU A 279 -9.93 -7.42 -16.99
CA GLU A 279 -8.96 -7.16 -18.06
C GLU A 279 -8.62 -5.65 -18.10
N VAL A 280 -7.38 -5.33 -17.76
CA VAL A 280 -6.81 -3.98 -17.89
C VAL A 280 -6.61 -3.69 -19.38
N LYS A 281 -7.58 -3.00 -20.01
CA LYS A 281 -7.44 -2.44 -21.37
C LYS A 281 -7.02 -0.96 -21.32
#